data_AF-A0A415DDE1-F1
#
_entry.id   AF-A0A415DDE1-F1
#
_cell.length_a   1.000
_cell.length_b   1.000
_cell.length_c   1.000
_cell.angle_alpha   90.00
_cell.angle_beta   90.00
_cell.angle_gamma   90.00
#
_symmetry.space_group_name_H-M   'P 1'
#
loop_
_entity.id
_entity.type
_entity.pdbx_description
1 polymer ?
#
loop_
_entity_poly.entity_id
_entity_poly.type
_entity_poly.pdbx_seq_one_letter_code
_entity_poly.pdbx_strand_id
1 'polypeptide(L)'
;MKTLDQLRSDGYILCLPQRTKLDTGIINKLQCRLKCPLESKIILHVVSAYDYLVRDISIVDDNGDLVTSLDDALEKKLVIVGKDLNLWYALQQSAIRDEEIGIEMVSYRCLKF
;
A
#
# COMPACT_ATOMS: atom_id res chain seq x y z
N MET A 1 5.39 14.78 -0.63
CA MET A 1 4.47 13.69 -0.26
C MET A 1 3.21 13.87 -1.07
N LYS A 2 2.79 12.87 -1.84
CA LYS A 2 1.51 12.89 -2.58
C LYS A 2 0.43 12.27 -1.72
N THR A 3 -0.82 12.64 -1.93
CA THR A 3 -1.96 11.93 -1.33
C THR A 3 -2.31 10.69 -2.14
N LEU A 4 -3.07 9.78 -1.56
CA LEU A 4 -3.60 8.62 -2.28
C LEU A 4 -4.48 9.06 -3.46
N ASP A 5 -5.28 10.11 -3.25
CA ASP A 5 -6.16 10.68 -4.29
C ASP A 5 -5.37 11.20 -5.51
N GLN A 6 -4.29 11.95 -5.25
CA GLN A 6 -3.38 12.43 -6.30
C GLN A 6 -2.70 11.27 -7.03
N LEU A 7 -2.31 10.23 -6.30
CA LEU A 7 -1.64 9.07 -6.88
C LEU A 7 -2.56 8.30 -7.84
N ARG A 8 -3.82 8.09 -7.46
CA ARG A 8 -4.84 7.48 -8.33
C ARG A 8 -5.14 8.35 -9.55
N SER A 9 -5.25 9.66 -9.36
CA SER A 9 -5.48 10.62 -10.46
C SER A 9 -4.32 10.63 -11.47
N ASP A 10 -3.09 10.38 -11.01
CA ASP A 10 -1.90 10.25 -11.85
C ASP A 10 -1.79 8.88 -12.57
N GLY A 11 -2.80 8.01 -12.41
CA GLY A 11 -2.89 6.70 -13.06
C GLY A 11 -2.04 5.61 -12.40
N TYR A 12 -1.63 5.78 -11.14
CA TYR A 12 -0.91 4.73 -10.42
C TYR A 12 -1.88 3.71 -9.84
N ILE A 13 -1.42 2.45 -9.82
CA ILE A 13 -2.13 1.30 -9.26
C ILE A 13 -1.41 0.85 -7.99
N LEU A 14 -2.16 0.64 -6.92
CA LEU A 14 -1.63 0.06 -5.69
C LEU A 14 -1.75 -1.46 -5.71
N CYS A 15 -0.60 -2.11 -5.72
CA CYS A 15 -0.43 -3.56 -5.66
C CYS A 15 -0.19 -4.03 -4.22
N LEU A 16 -0.44 -5.31 -3.99
CA LEU A 16 -0.26 -5.97 -2.70
C LEU A 16 0.65 -7.19 -2.86
N PRO A 17 1.48 -7.53 -1.86
CA PRO A 17 2.14 -8.83 -1.82
C PRO A 17 1.09 -9.96 -1.79
N GLN A 18 1.26 -10.99 -2.63
CA GLN A 18 0.28 -12.06 -2.77
C GLN A 18 0.19 -12.94 -1.50
N ARG A 19 1.33 -13.20 -0.86
CA ARG A 19 1.43 -14.06 0.31
C ARG A 19 1.75 -13.24 1.55
N THR A 20 0.73 -12.65 2.15
CA THR A 20 0.88 -11.89 3.40
C THR A 20 -0.14 -12.30 4.44
N LYS A 21 0.35 -12.46 5.68
CA LYS A 21 -0.48 -12.80 6.83
C LYS A 21 -1.09 -11.52 7.38
N LEU A 22 -2.39 -11.35 7.17
CA LEU A 22 -3.16 -10.29 7.81
C LEU A 22 -3.45 -10.67 9.26
N ASP A 23 -3.41 -9.67 10.13
CA ASP A 23 -3.77 -9.83 11.54
C ASP A 23 -5.03 -9.03 11.83
N THR A 24 -6.15 -9.75 11.91
CA THR A 24 -7.47 -9.16 12.16
C THR A 24 -7.54 -8.43 13.50
N GLY A 25 -6.78 -8.87 14.51
CA GLY A 25 -6.70 -8.20 15.80
C GLY A 25 -6.02 -6.84 15.69
N ILE A 26 -4.92 -6.76 14.94
CA ILE A 26 -4.24 -5.49 14.63
C ILE A 26 -5.14 -4.58 13.79
N ILE A 27 -5.79 -5.12 12.75
CA ILE A 27 -6.70 -4.35 11.87
C ILE A 27 -7.82 -3.70 12.71
N ASN A 28 -8.50 -4.46 13.57
CA ASN A 28 -9.57 -3.94 14.42
C ASN A 28 -9.06 -2.84 15.38
N LYS A 29 -7.86 -3.02 15.94
CA LYS A 29 -7.23 -2.00 16.80
C LYS A 29 -6.92 -0.72 16.04
N LEU A 30 -6.44 -0.83 14.80
CA LEU A 30 -6.16 0.32 13.93
C LEU A 30 -7.45 1.03 13.55
N GLN A 31 -8.51 0.30 13.18
CA GLN A 31 -9.82 0.90 12.89
C GLN A 31 -10.37 1.71 14.06
N CYS A 32 -10.26 1.19 15.29
CA CYS A 32 -10.67 1.95 16.47
C CYS A 32 -9.87 3.25 16.63
N ARG A 33 -8.57 3.25 16.32
CA ARG A 33 -7.74 4.46 16.34
C ARG A 33 -8.08 5.46 15.24
N LEU A 34 -8.41 4.98 14.05
CA LEU A 34 -8.80 5.80 12.90
C LEU A 34 -10.13 6.54 13.12
N LYS A 35 -10.97 6.11 14.08
CA LYS A 35 -12.21 6.81 14.46
C LYS A 35 -11.96 8.06 15.31
N CYS A 36 -10.79 8.16 15.94
CA CYS A 36 -10.44 9.32 16.75
C CYS A 36 -9.75 10.37 15.86
N PRO A 37 -9.89 11.67 16.18
CA PRO A 37 -9.08 12.70 15.54
C PRO A 37 -7.60 12.36 15.70
N LEU A 38 -6.89 12.24 14.58
CA LEU A 38 -5.47 11.97 14.57
C LEU A 38 -4.70 13.30 14.59
N GLU A 39 -3.73 13.41 15.48
CA GLU A 39 -2.84 14.59 15.54
C GLU A 39 -1.86 14.64 14.36
N SER A 40 -1.62 13.50 13.70
CA SER A 40 -0.68 13.32 12.60
C SER A 40 -1.37 12.76 11.34
N LYS A 41 -0.87 13.14 10.17
CA LYS A 41 -1.30 12.54 8.89
C LYS A 41 -1.01 11.04 8.88
N ILE A 42 -1.93 10.29 8.28
CA ILE A 42 -1.75 8.85 8.02
C ILE A 42 -0.81 8.73 6.83
N ILE A 43 0.22 7.88 6.94
CA ILE A 43 1.20 7.68 5.87
C ILE A 43 1.24 6.19 5.52
N LEU A 44 1.08 5.87 4.25
CA LEU A 44 1.35 4.55 3.68
C LEU A 44 2.69 4.59 2.94
N HIS A 45 3.53 3.61 3.25
CA HIS A 45 4.80 3.40 2.58
C HIS A 45 4.59 2.47 1.39
N VAL A 46 5.12 2.88 0.24
CA VAL A 46 5.06 2.12 -1.01
C VAL A 46 6.44 1.99 -1.64
N VAL A 47 6.57 0.99 -2.50
CA VAL A 47 7.79 0.69 -3.28
C VAL A 47 7.40 0.44 -4.72
N SER A 48 8.32 0.58 -5.67
CA SER A 48 8.07 0.15 -7.04
C SER A 48 7.73 -1.35 -7.11
N ALA A 49 6.81 -1.73 -7.99
CA ALA A 49 6.54 -3.14 -8.28
C ALA A 49 7.80 -3.88 -8.77
N TYR A 50 8.64 -3.20 -9.55
CA TYR A 50 9.91 -3.73 -10.02
C TYR A 50 10.81 -4.24 -8.88
N ASP A 51 10.96 -3.47 -7.79
CA ASP A 51 11.82 -3.87 -6.67
C ASP A 51 11.33 -5.13 -5.95
N TYR A 52 10.02 -5.38 -5.95
CA TYR A 52 9.43 -6.61 -5.43
C TYR A 52 9.67 -7.79 -6.36
N LEU A 53 9.48 -7.60 -7.67
CA LEU A 53 9.65 -8.63 -8.68
C LEU A 53 11.11 -9.10 -8.77
N VAL A 54 12.10 -8.20 -8.67
CA VAL A 54 13.53 -8.55 -8.66
C VAL A 54 13.92 -9.44 -7.46
N ARG A 55 13.06 -9.51 -6.42
CA ARG A 55 13.26 -10.35 -5.24
C ARG A 55 12.42 -11.63 -5.25
N ASP A 56 11.83 -11.98 -6.38
CA ASP A 56 10.91 -13.11 -6.53
C ASP A 56 9.70 -13.05 -5.56
N ILE A 57 9.32 -11.83 -5.13
CA ILE A 57 8.13 -11.64 -4.30
C ILE A 57 6.94 -11.48 -5.24
N SER A 58 6.02 -12.43 -5.18
CA SER A 58 4.76 -12.37 -5.92
C SER A 58 3.88 -11.23 -5.39
N ILE A 59 3.37 -10.40 -6.30
CA ILE A 59 2.48 -9.28 -6.02
C ILE A 59 1.26 -9.33 -6.95
N VAL A 60 0.14 -8.81 -6.48
CA VAL A 60 -1.12 -8.72 -7.21
C VAL A 60 -1.56 -7.27 -7.33
N ASP A 61 -2.28 -6.93 -8.40
CA ASP A 61 -2.88 -5.61 -8.56
C ASP A 61 -4.19 -5.46 -7.77
N ASP A 62 -4.91 -4.36 -8.01
CA ASP A 62 -6.17 -4.04 -7.36
C ASP A 62 -7.33 -4.95 -7.78
N ASN A 63 -7.22 -5.66 -8.90
CA ASN A 63 -8.15 -6.71 -9.33
C ASN A 63 -7.80 -8.08 -8.74
N GLY A 64 -6.62 -8.21 -8.13
CA GLY A 64 -6.10 -9.48 -7.63
C GLY A 64 -5.36 -10.30 -8.68
N ASP A 65 -5.09 -9.73 -9.85
CA ASP A 65 -4.33 -10.38 -10.91
C ASP A 65 -2.83 -10.29 -10.63
N LEU A 66 -2.10 -11.34 -11.02
CA LEU A 66 -0.65 -11.40 -10.83
C LEU A 66 0.03 -10.32 -11.68
N VAL A 67 0.87 -9.51 -11.04
CA VAL A 67 1.71 -8.53 -11.74
C VAL A 67 3.01 -9.20 -12.15
N THR A 68 3.43 -8.96 -13.38
CA THR A 68 4.67 -9.52 -13.92
C THR A 68 5.55 -8.44 -14.54
N SER A 69 6.80 -8.78 -14.84
CA SER A 69 7.70 -7.89 -15.58
C SER A 69 7.28 -7.66 -17.04
N LEU A 70 6.24 -8.36 -17.52
CA LEU A 70 5.70 -8.24 -18.87
C LEU A 70 4.55 -7.23 -18.95
N ASP A 71 4.13 -6.65 -17.83
CA ASP A 71 3.02 -5.71 -17.78
C ASP A 71 3.44 -4.35 -18.39
N ASP A 72 2.64 -3.82 -19.33
CA ASP A 72 2.95 -2.62 -20.13
C ASP A 72 3.10 -1.30 -19.33
N ALA A 73 2.74 -1.29 -18.05
CA ALA A 73 2.76 -0.09 -17.20
C ALA A 73 3.30 -0.39 -15.78
N LEU A 74 4.33 -1.23 -15.69
CA LEU A 74 4.92 -1.62 -14.40
C LEU A 74 5.42 -0.42 -13.58
N GLU A 75 5.88 0.65 -14.22
CA GLU A 75 6.32 1.89 -13.59
C GLU A 75 5.19 2.66 -12.88
N LYS A 76 3.94 2.37 -13.24
CA LYS A 76 2.74 2.91 -12.57
C LYS A 76 2.22 2.00 -11.47
N LYS A 77 2.85 0.84 -11.25
CA LYS A 77 2.47 -0.11 -10.19
C LYS A 77 3.35 0.09 -8.96
N LEU A 78 2.71 0.38 -7.84
CA LEU A 78 3.35 0.62 -6.54
C LEU A 78 2.85 -0.39 -5.53
N VAL A 79 3.75 -1.05 -4.81
CA VAL A 79 3.40 -2.09 -3.84
C VAL A 79 3.36 -1.50 -2.45
N ILE A 80 2.26 -1.74 -1.72
CA ILE A 80 2.18 -1.41 -0.29
C ILE A 80 3.16 -2.29 0.48
N VAL A 81 4.01 -1.65 1.28
CA VAL A 81 5.00 -2.37 2.09
C VAL A 81 4.29 -3.31 3.07
N GLY A 82 4.81 -4.53 3.23
CA GLY A 82 4.21 -5.57 4.08
C GLY A 82 3.83 -5.10 5.49
N LYS A 83 4.67 -4.25 6.10
CA LYS A 83 4.47 -3.67 7.45
C LYS A 83 3.20 -2.81 7.54
N ASP A 84 2.75 -2.22 6.44
CA ASP A 84 1.60 -1.32 6.36
C ASP A 84 0.33 -2.04 5.88
N LEU A 85 0.38 -3.34 5.55
CA LEU A 85 -0.79 -4.05 5.03
C LEU A 85 -1.97 -4.04 6.01
N ASN A 86 -1.74 -4.31 7.29
CA ASN A 86 -2.82 -4.21 8.28
C ASN A 86 -3.41 -2.80 8.36
N LEU A 87 -2.59 -1.75 8.14
CA LEU A 87 -3.06 -0.37 8.08
C LEU A 87 -3.88 -0.13 6.81
N TRP A 88 -3.41 -0.60 5.65
CA TRP A 88 -4.15 -0.53 4.39
C TRP A 88 -5.56 -1.13 4.52
N TYR A 89 -5.66 -2.36 5.04
CA TYR A 89 -6.96 -3.01 5.24
C TYR A 89 -7.83 -2.30 6.28
N ALA A 90 -7.24 -1.69 7.30
CA ALA A 90 -7.98 -0.87 8.26
C ALA A 90 -8.54 0.40 7.59
N LEU A 91 -7.76 1.04 6.70
CA LEU A 91 -8.16 2.24 5.96
C LEU A 91 -9.30 1.97 4.99
N GLN A 92 -9.25 0.85 4.25
CA GLN A 92 -10.32 0.42 3.34
C GLN A 92 -11.69 0.23 4.02
N GLN A 93 -11.70 0.02 5.33
CA GLN A 93 -12.91 -0.16 6.14
C GLN A 93 -13.23 1.06 7.01
N SER A 94 -12.53 2.18 6.78
CA SER A 94 -12.70 3.43 7.53
C SER A 94 -13.40 4.50 6.69
N ALA A 95 -13.81 5.60 7.33
CA ALA A 95 -14.38 6.76 6.64
C ALA A 95 -13.31 7.81 6.23
N ILE A 96 -12.02 7.45 6.34
CA ILE A 96 -10.91 8.33 5.97
C ILE A 96 -10.88 8.48 4.44
N ARG A 97 -10.83 9.72 3.96
CA ARG A 97 -10.77 10.00 2.52
C ARG A 97 -9.34 9.85 1.99
N ASP A 98 -9.22 9.51 0.71
CA ASP A 98 -7.92 9.33 0.04
C ASP A 98 -7.03 10.61 0.07
N GLU A 99 -7.64 11.80 0.17
CA GLU A 99 -6.95 13.08 0.37
C GLU A 99 -6.21 13.20 1.71
N GLU A 100 -6.65 12.44 2.72
CA GLU A 100 -6.13 12.46 4.09
C GLU A 100 -5.00 11.43 4.29
N ILE A 101 -4.79 10.56 3.31
CA ILE A 101 -3.78 9.50 3.31
C ILE A 101 -2.58 9.97 2.50
N GLY A 102 -1.45 10.20 3.18
CA GLY A 102 -0.16 10.48 2.55
C GLY A 102 0.50 9.20 2.02
N ILE A 103 1.16 9.32 0.87
CA ILE A 103 1.98 8.27 0.29
C ILE A 103 3.44 8.68 0.33
N GLU A 104 4.26 7.78 0.89
CA GLU A 104 5.71 7.91 0.93
C GLU A 104 6.35 6.76 0.17
N MET A 105 7.10 7.09 -0.89
CA MET A 105 7.94 6.09 -1.56
C MET A 105 9.18 5.84 -0.71
N VAL A 106 9.39 4.60 -0.30
CA VAL A 106 10.57 4.20 0.45
C VAL A 106 11.55 3.47 -0.45
N SER A 107 12.85 3.70 -0.21
CA SER A 107 13.87 2.91 -0.87
C SER A 107 13.83 1.48 -0.36
N TYR A 108 13.83 0.53 -1.29
CA TYR A 108 13.88 -0.91 -1.00
C TYR A 108 15.10 -1.32 -0.16
N ARG A 109 16.19 -0.51 -0.16
CA ARG A 109 17.39 -0.76 0.66
C ARG A 109 17.10 -0.73 2.17
N CYS A 110 15.97 -0.13 2.57
CA CYS A 110 15.58 0.04 3.96
C CYS A 110 14.55 -1.01 4.43
N LEU A 111 14.12 -1.95 3.57
CA LEU A 111 13.11 -2.95 3.90
C LEU A 111 13.75 -4.29 4.26
N LYS A 112 13.55 -4.71 5.51
CA LYS A 112 13.73 -6.10 5.94
C LYS A 112 12.43 -6.85 5.67
N PHE A 113 12.48 -7.81 4.75
CA PHE A 113 11.38 -8.72 4.44
C PHE A 113 11.49 -9.97 5.30
#